data_AF-A0A936GT50-F1
#
_entry.id   AF-A0A936GT50-F1
#
_cell.length_a   1.000
_cell.length_b   1.000
_cell.length_c   1.000
_cell.angle_alpha   90.00
_cell.angle_beta   90.00
_cell.angle_gamma   90.00
#
_symmetry.space_group_name_H-M   'P 1'
#
loop_
_entity.id
_entity.type
_entity.pdbx_description
1 polymer ?
#
loop_
_entity_poly.entity_id
_entity_poly.type
_entity_poly.pdbx_seq_one_letter_code
_entity_poly.pdbx_strand_id
1 'polypeptide(L)' 'MSNYQDLRKQISMYFDNELCSDDKQQLLQRVDVDPKCSSLFRKEKNFREYIKSNIKRPNVSNGLIDNIKNKMNHTV' A
#
# COMPACT_ATOMS: atom_id res chain seq x y z
N MET A 1 -11.44 -19.30 -16.05
CA MET A 1 -10.55 -18.13 -16.24
C MET A 1 -11.10 -16.94 -15.44
N SER A 2 -11.01 -16.96 -14.11
CA SER A 2 -11.56 -15.88 -13.24
C SER A 2 -10.60 -15.43 -12.13
N ASN A 3 -9.72 -16.32 -11.66
CA ASN A 3 -8.88 -16.08 -10.48
C ASN A 3 -7.89 -14.89 -10.61
N TYR A 4 -7.45 -14.54 -11.82
CA TYR A 4 -6.44 -13.48 -12.01
C TYR A 4 -7.03 -12.07 -11.93
N GLN A 5 -8.27 -11.85 -12.40
CA GLN A 5 -8.94 -10.56 -12.27
C GLN A 5 -9.36 -10.30 -10.82
N ASP A 6 -9.86 -11.34 -10.13
CA ASP A 6 -10.17 -11.26 -8.70
C ASP A 6 -8.92 -10.95 -7.87
N LEU A 7 -7.79 -11.61 -8.16
CA LEU A 7 -6.53 -11.31 -7.49
C LEU A 7 -6.07 -9.86 -7.70
N ARG A 8 -6.16 -9.34 -8.93
CA ARG A 8 -5.83 -7.93 -9.22
C ARG A 8 -6.72 -6.98 -8.43
N LYS A 9 -8.02 -7.28 -8.33
CA LYS A 9 -8.97 -6.48 -7.56
C LYS A 9 -8.62 -6.51 -6.07
N GLN A 10 -8.30 -7.67 -5.51
CA GLN A 10 -7.88 -7.80 -4.11
C GLN A 10 -6.58 -7.04 -3.82
N ILE A 11 -5.59 -7.08 -4.71
CA ILE A 11 -4.34 -6.32 -4.56
C ILE A 11 -4.64 -4.81 -4.60
N SER A 12 -5.52 -4.35 -5.49
CA SER A 12 -5.93 -2.94 -5.51
C SER A 12 -6.58 -2.54 -4.20
N MET A 13 -7.59 -3.29 -3.74
CA MET A 13 -8.28 -3.05 -2.47
C MET A 13 -7.31 -3.08 -1.27
N TYR A 14 -6.28 -3.94 -1.30
CA TYR A 14 -5.22 -3.96 -0.30
C TYR A 14 -4.46 -2.62 -0.24
N PHE A 15 -4.04 -2.10 -1.39
CA PHE A 15 -3.31 -0.82 -1.45
C PHE A 15 -4.20 0.40 -1.16
N ASP A 16 -5.48 0.31 -1.47
CA ASP A 16 -6.48 1.33 -1.18
C ASP A 16 -6.98 1.27 0.28
N ASN A 17 -6.46 0.33 1.09
CA ASN A 17 -6.87 0.05 2.48
C ASN A 17 -8.35 -0.36 2.63
N GLU A 18 -8.99 -0.80 1.55
CA GLU A 18 -10.38 -1.24 1.48
C GLU A 18 -10.55 -2.74 1.77
N LEU A 19 -9.45 -3.46 1.98
CA LEU A 19 -9.46 -4.89 2.31
C LEU A 19 -9.56 -5.11 3.83
N CYS A 20 -10.36 -6.09 4.26
CA CYS A 20 -10.46 -6.50 5.66
C CYS A 20 -9.16 -7.11 6.17
N SER A 21 -8.91 -7.03 7.49
CA SER A 21 -7.65 -7.51 8.09
C SER A 21 -7.36 -8.99 7.81
N ASP A 22 -8.37 -9.87 7.88
CA ASP A 22 -8.22 -11.29 7.54
C ASP A 22 -7.81 -11.50 6.08
N ASP A 23 -8.50 -10.84 5.15
CA ASP A 23 -8.22 -10.93 3.72
C ASP A 23 -6.83 -10.36 3.38
N LYS A 24 -6.35 -9.34 4.12
CA LYS A 24 -4.98 -8.82 3.99
C LYS A 24 -3.97 -9.91 4.32
N GLN A 25 -4.16 -10.63 5.42
CA GLN A 25 -3.25 -11.70 5.81
C GLN A 25 -3.27 -12.84 4.79
N GLN A 26 -4.46 -13.24 4.31
CA GLN A 26 -4.58 -14.27 3.27
C GLN A 26 -3.90 -13.85 1.95
N LEU A 27 -4.06 -12.59 1.54
CA LEU A 27 -3.42 -12.07 0.34
C LEU A 27 -1.89 -12.09 0.48
N LEU A 28 -1.36 -11.66 1.63
CA LEU A 28 0.08 -11.66 1.90
C LEU A 28 0.66 -13.08 1.91
N GLN A 29 -0.04 -14.04 2.52
CA GLN A 29 0.35 -15.46 2.47
C GLN A 29 0.35 -15.99 1.04
N ARG A 30 -0.64 -15.62 0.23
CA ARG A 30 -0.72 -16.05 -1.18
C ARG A 30 0.37 -15.42 -2.04
N VAL A 31 0.75 -14.18 -1.75
CA VAL A 31 1.88 -13.47 -2.38
C VAL A 31 3.22 -14.14 -2.04
N ASP A 32 3.38 -14.66 -0.82
CA ASP A 32 4.58 -15.37 -0.41
C ASP A 32 4.75 -16.73 -1.13
N VAL A 33 3.64 -17.45 -1.31
CA VAL A 33 3.63 -18.79 -1.91
C VAL A 33 3.68 -18.76 -3.45
N ASP A 34 3.01 -17.80 -4.10
CA ASP A 34 2.89 -17.78 -5.55
C ASP A 34 3.71 -16.64 -6.20
N PRO A 35 4.73 -16.97 -7.02
CA PRO A 35 5.61 -15.96 -7.62
C PRO A 35 4.90 -15.08 -8.66
N LYS A 36 3.78 -15.53 -9.26
CA LYS A 36 2.99 -14.70 -10.19
C LYS A 36 2.20 -13.65 -9.41
N CYS A 37 1.63 -14.02 -8.25
CA CYS A 37 0.98 -13.11 -7.32
C CYS A 37 1.97 -12.07 -6.80
N SER A 38 3.17 -12.49 -6.41
CA SER A 38 4.25 -11.60 -5.99
C SER A 38 4.65 -10.59 -7.08
N SER A 39 4.83 -11.06 -8.32
CA SER A 39 5.16 -10.19 -9.45
C SER A 39 4.06 -9.14 -9.70
N LEU A 40 2.79 -9.54 -9.62
CA LEU A 40 1.65 -8.65 -9.79
C LEU A 40 1.56 -7.60 -8.66
N PHE A 41 1.72 -8.04 -7.41
CA PHE A 41 1.74 -7.19 -6.23
C PHE A 41 2.84 -6.13 -6.34
N ARG A 42 4.05 -6.56 -6.73
CA ARG A 42 5.18 -5.65 -6.93
C ARG A 42 4.95 -4.68 -8.07
N LYS A 43 4.35 -5.14 -9.18
CA LYS A 43 4.00 -4.27 -10.32
C LYS A 43 3.04 -3.17 -9.90
N GLU A 44 2.00 -3.50 -9.14
CA GLU A 44 1.03 -2.51 -8.68
C GLU A 44 1.66 -1.52 -7.68
N LYS A 45 2.46 -2.02 -6.73
CA LYS A 45 3.24 -1.19 -5.80
C LYS A 45 4.12 -0.20 -6.55
N ASN A 46 4.93 -0.67 -7.50
CA ASN A 46 5.84 0.17 -8.27
C ASN A 46 5.09 1.21 -9.09
N PHE A 47 3.92 0.86 -9.64
CA PHE A 47 3.09 1.81 -10.39
C PHE A 47 2.53 2.91 -9.48
N ARG A 48 2.02 2.57 -8.30
CA ARG A 48 1.55 3.54 -7.31
C ARG A 48 2.67 4.45 -6.81
N GLU A 49 3.86 3.91 -6.58
CA GLU A 49 5.05 4.71 -6.21
C GLU A 49 5.50 5.63 -7.35
N TYR A 50 5.48 5.15 -8.60
CA TYR A 50 5.75 5.96 -9.77
C TYR A 50 4.78 7.14 -9.86
N ILE A 51 3.48 6.90 -9.73
CA ILE A 51 2.46 7.95 -9.69
C ILE A 51 2.74 8.92 -8.55
N LYS A 52 2.95 8.43 -7.33
CA LYS A 52 3.26 9.22 -6.13
C LYS A 52 4.51 10.10 -6.28
N SER A 53 5.48 9.69 -7.09
CA SER A 53 6.71 10.43 -7.36
C SER A 53 6.53 11.48 -8.46
N ASN A 54 5.60 11.28 -9.39
CA ASN A 54 5.36 12.18 -10.51
C ASN A 54 4.23 13.19 -10.25
N ILE A 55 3.41 12.97 -9.23
CA ILE A 55 2.39 13.94 -8.80
C ILE A 55 3.04 15.01 -7.91
N LYS A 56 2.80 16.28 -8.22
CA LYS A 56 3.20 17.41 -7.39
C LYS A 56 2.44 17.36 -6.06
N ARG A 57 3.13 16.98 -4.98
CA ARG A 57 2.54 16.94 -3.64
C ARG A 57 2.37 18.36 -3.09
N PRO A 58 1.29 18.65 -2.34
CA PRO A 58 1.19 19.88 -1.60
C PRO A 58 2.35 19.98 -0.61
N ASN A 59 3.02 21.14 -0.58
CA ASN A 59 4.09 21.38 0.38
C ASN A 59 3.46 21.47 1.78
N VAL A 60 3.96 20.67 2.71
CA VAL A 60 3.49 20.69 4.10
C VAL A 60 4.22 21.79 4.87
N SER A 61 3.53 22.46 5.79
CA SER A 61 4.16 23.47 6.64
C SER A 61 5.15 22.81 7.61
N ASN A 62 6.31 23.43 7.81
CA ASN A 62 7.31 22.99 8.80
C ASN A 62 6.71 22.84 10.21
N GLY A 63 5.76 23.73 10.59
CA GLY A 63 5.09 23.61 11.89
C GLY A 63 4.22 22.37 12.03
N LEU A 64 3.69 21.84 10.92
CA LEU A 64 2.93 20.59 10.90
C LEU A 64 3.88 19.38 11.07
N ILE A 65 5.07 19.45 10.46
CA ILE A 65 6.14 18.47 10.64
C ILE A 65 6.59 18.43 12.11
N ASP A 66 6.87 19.59 12.69
CA ASP A 66 7.34 19.69 14.08
C ASP A 66 6.28 19.24 15.09
N ASN A 67 5.00 19.56 14.86
CA ASN A 67 3.91 19.06 15.69
C ASN A 67 3.77 17.53 15.64
N ILE A 68 3.91 16.91 14.47
CA ILE A 68 3.90 15.45 14.34
C ILE A 68 5.11 14.84 15.06
N LYS A 69 6.31 15.39 14.85
CA LYS A 69 7.55 14.93 15.53
C LYS A 69 7.41 15.01 17.05
N ASN A 70 6.91 16.13 17.57
CA ASN A 70 6.73 16.32 19.01
C ASN A 70 5.71 15.34 19.60
N LYS A 71 4.60 15.05 18.90
CA LYS A 71 3.65 14.02 19.35
C LYS A 71 4.25 12.62 19.41
N MET A 72 5.07 12.24 18.43
CA MET A 72 5.74 10.93 18.43
C MET A 72 6.81 10.82 19.52
N ASN A 73 7.57 11.89 19.78
CA ASN A 73 8.62 11.90 20.79
C ASN A 73 8.09 12.09 22.24
N HIS A 74 6.86 12.55 22.42
CA HIS A 74 6.25 12.73 23.74
C HIS A 74 5.56 11.47 24.28
N THR A 75 5.54 10.38 23.50
CA THR A 75 5.07 9.06 23.97
C THR A 75 6.27 8.24 24.43
N VAL A 76 6.97 8.73 25.46
CA VAL A 76 7.94 7.99 26.28
C VAL A 76 7.76 8.36 27.74
#